data_AF-A0A838GLZ5-F1
#
_entry.id   AF-A0A838GLZ5-F1
#
_cell.length_a   1.000
_cell.length_b   1.000
_cell.length_c   1.000
_cell.angle_alpha   90.00
_cell.angle_beta   90.00
_cell.angle_gamma   90.00
#
_symmetry.space_group_name_H-M   'P 1'
#
loop_
_entity.id
_entity.type
_entity.pdbx_description
1 polymer ?
#
loop_
_entity_poly.entity_id
_entity_poly.type
_entity_poly.pdbx_seq_one_letter_code
_entity_poly.pdbx_strand_id
1 'polypeptide(L)'
;MPTPAPRPDRGEPRTVGRDPEALLERLLGVGGRTECLTHLERVPARASRQVPWPRWAPDVLVDRWRRLGVQTLWTHQHTAAQHAHEGRCVVLATGTGSGKSLAYLLPALTAVLAGRSAADGRGATVLYLA
;
A
#
# COMPACT_ATOMS: atom_id res chain seq x y z
N MET A 1 -4.93 -48.49 21.98
CA MET A 1 -4.44 -47.19 21.46
C MET A 1 -5.19 -46.09 22.20
N PRO A 2 -4.55 -45.29 23.08
CA PRO A 2 -5.24 -44.19 23.74
C PRO A 2 -5.40 -43.00 22.78
N THR A 3 -6.59 -42.39 22.78
CA THR A 3 -6.98 -41.20 22.00
C THR A 3 -6.10 -40.00 22.36
N PRO A 4 -5.60 -39.22 21.38
CA PRO A 4 -4.83 -38.01 21.69
C PRO A 4 -5.74 -36.95 22.32
N ALA A 5 -5.24 -36.31 23.39
CA ALA A 5 -5.94 -35.22 24.08
C ALA A 5 -6.22 -34.04 23.13
N PRO A 6 -7.35 -33.33 23.30
CA PRO A 6 -7.65 -32.15 22.51
C PRO A 6 -6.58 -31.08 22.71
N ARG A 7 -6.13 -30.48 21.60
CA ARG A 7 -5.20 -29.33 21.62
C ARG A 7 -5.87 -28.16 22.34
N PRO A 8 -5.14 -27.41 23.20
CA PRO A 8 -5.68 -26.23 23.83
C PRO A 8 -6.13 -25.24 22.75
N ASP A 9 -7.31 -24.68 22.98
CA ASP A 9 -7.94 -23.65 22.16
C ASP A 9 -6.91 -22.56 21.85
N ARG A 10 -6.65 -22.34 20.55
CA ARG A 10 -5.83 -21.21 20.12
C ARG A 10 -6.70 -19.99 20.35
N GLY A 11 -6.57 -19.41 21.54
CA GLY A 11 -7.28 -18.21 21.94
C GLY A 11 -7.36 -17.20 20.79
N GLU A 12 -8.55 -16.64 20.63
CA GLU A 12 -8.88 -15.67 19.59
C GLU A 12 -7.73 -14.67 19.38
N PRO A 13 -7.42 -14.29 18.13
CA PRO A 13 -6.37 -13.32 17.85
C PRO A 13 -6.66 -12.03 18.61
N ARG A 14 -6.00 -11.87 19.75
CA ARG A 14 -6.09 -10.67 20.58
C ARG A 14 -5.74 -9.50 19.69
N THR A 15 -6.73 -8.67 19.39
CA THR A 15 -6.53 -7.34 18.85
C THR A 15 -5.74 -6.55 19.88
N VAL A 16 -4.41 -6.68 19.84
CA VAL A 16 -3.52 -5.75 20.53
C VAL A 16 -3.86 -4.39 19.97
N GLY A 17 -4.46 -3.53 20.79
CA GLY A 17 -4.77 -2.16 20.42
C GLY A 17 -3.53 -1.53 19.81
N ARG A 18 -3.64 -1.02 18.58
CA ARG A 18 -2.56 -0.34 17.87
C ARG A 18 -2.35 1.07 18.44
N ASP A 19 -2.33 1.22 19.75
CA ASP A 19 -1.97 2.47 20.39
C ASP A 19 -0.44 2.48 20.57
N PRO A 20 0.29 3.30 19.80
CA PRO A 20 1.73 3.37 19.88
C PRO A 20 2.21 3.85 21.26
N GLU A 21 1.42 4.68 21.95
CA GLU A 21 1.78 5.18 23.28
C GLU A 21 1.66 4.07 24.32
N ALA A 22 0.55 3.33 24.36
CA ALA A 22 0.44 2.16 25.25
C ALA A 22 1.50 1.08 24.96
N LEU A 23 1.90 0.91 23.69
CA LEU A 23 3.01 0.02 23.33
C LEU A 23 4.34 0.53 23.89
N LEU A 24 4.62 1.83 23.74
CA LEU A 24 5.82 2.48 24.25
C LEU A 24 5.88 2.36 25.78
N GLU A 25 4.80 2.72 26.48
CA GLU A 25 4.71 2.60 27.95
C GLU A 25 5.02 1.18 28.43
N ARG A 26 4.48 0.17 27.74
CA ARG A 26 4.79 -1.24 28.05
C ARG A 26 6.25 -1.60 27.80
N LEU A 27 6.90 -1.03 26.79
CA LEU A 27 8.31 -1.26 26.51
C LEU A 27 9.22 -0.58 27.55
N LEU A 28 8.82 0.57 28.06
CA LEU A 28 9.56 1.34 29.07
C LEU A 28 9.37 0.79 30.49
N GLY A 29 8.23 0.15 30.77
CA GLY A 29 7.93 -0.50 32.06
C GLY A 29 8.77 -1.73 32.39
N VAL A 30 9.63 -2.20 31.49
CA VAL A 30 10.63 -3.26 31.76
C VAL A 30 11.87 -2.61 32.39
N GLY A 31 12.25 -3.07 33.58
CA GLY A 31 13.29 -2.44 34.40
C GLY A 31 14.58 -2.08 33.65
N GLY A 32 15.07 -0.85 33.88
CA GLY A 32 16.30 -0.33 33.28
C GLY A 32 16.13 0.25 31.86
N ARG A 33 14.95 0.13 31.22
CA ARG A 33 14.75 0.60 29.84
C ARG A 33 14.39 2.07 29.71
N THR A 34 13.82 2.67 30.75
CA THR A 34 13.52 4.11 30.75
C THR A 34 14.82 4.92 30.70
N GLU A 35 15.84 4.44 31.40
CA GLU A 35 17.19 4.98 31.44
C GLU A 35 17.96 4.80 30.12
N CYS A 36 17.51 3.88 29.26
CA CYS A 36 18.08 3.67 27.92
C CYS A 36 17.41 4.52 26.83
N LEU A 37 16.26 5.14 27.08
CA LEU A 37 15.58 5.98 26.10
C LEU A 37 16.30 7.33 25.99
N THR A 38 17.11 7.49 24.94
CA THR A 38 17.86 8.73 24.71
C THR A 38 17.04 9.79 23.97
N HIS A 39 16.06 9.39 23.19
CA HIS A 39 15.25 10.29 22.38
C HIS A 39 13.87 9.71 22.05
N LEU A 40 12.84 10.57 22.11
CA LEU A 40 11.48 10.26 21.66
C LEU A 40 10.99 11.43 20.79
N GLU A 41 10.74 11.12 19.52
CA GLU A 41 10.11 12.05 18.59
C GLU A 41 8.67 11.62 18.32
N ARG A 42 7.73 12.57 18.43
CA ARG A 42 6.34 12.37 18.04
C ARG A 42 6.09 13.11 16.74
N VAL A 43 5.98 12.34 15.65
CA VAL A 43 5.62 12.89 14.34
C VAL A 43 4.10 13.04 14.27
N PRO A 44 3.56 14.24 14.01
CA PRO A 44 2.13 14.44 13.95
C PRO A 44 1.51 13.70 12.78
N ALA A 45 0.29 13.19 12.97
CA ALA A 45 -0.48 12.55 11.91
C ALA A 45 -0.74 13.56 10.78
N ARG A 46 -0.42 13.15 9.54
CA ARG A 46 -0.66 13.97 8.35
C ARG A 46 -1.88 13.45 7.60
N ALA A 47 -2.92 14.28 7.51
CA ALA A 47 -4.06 14.00 6.65
C ALA A 47 -3.60 13.92 5.19
N SER A 48 -3.99 12.85 4.50
CA SER A 48 -3.75 12.67 3.08
C SER A 48 -5.03 12.96 2.30
N ARG A 49 -4.89 13.51 1.09
CA ARG A 49 -6.04 13.86 0.24
C ARG A 49 -6.29 12.79 -0.80
N GLN A 50 -7.54 12.32 -0.83
CA GLN A 50 -8.02 11.40 -1.85
C GLN A 50 -8.58 12.16 -3.06
N VAL A 51 -8.46 11.54 -4.23
CA VAL A 51 -8.96 12.04 -5.52
C VAL A 51 -9.57 10.89 -6.31
N PRO A 52 -10.52 11.16 -7.22
CA PRO A 52 -11.13 10.11 -8.03
C PRO A 52 -10.11 9.43 -8.94
N TRP A 53 -10.51 8.26 -9.46
CA TRP A 53 -9.80 7.59 -10.53
C TRP A 53 -9.73 8.47 -11.77
N PRO A 54 -8.60 8.50 -12.49
CA PRO A 54 -8.50 9.26 -13.73
C PRO A 54 -9.38 8.62 -14.82
N ARG A 55 -9.96 9.45 -15.69
CA ARG A 55 -10.92 9.00 -16.72
C ARG A 55 -10.33 8.04 -17.76
N TRP A 56 -9.02 8.05 -17.94
CA TRP A 56 -8.32 7.15 -18.86
C TRP A 56 -8.10 5.76 -18.28
N ALA A 57 -8.27 5.56 -16.96
CA ALA A 57 -8.07 4.26 -16.34
C ALA A 57 -9.19 3.29 -16.79
N PRO A 58 -8.85 2.12 -17.36
CA PRO A 58 -9.86 1.14 -17.76
C PRO A 58 -10.67 0.64 -16.56
N ASP A 59 -12.00 0.57 -16.70
CA ASP A 59 -12.93 0.15 -15.64
C ASP A 59 -12.55 -1.23 -15.07
N VAL A 60 -12.11 -2.15 -15.93
CA VAL A 60 -11.66 -3.49 -15.51
C VAL A 60 -10.52 -3.44 -14.49
N LEU A 61 -9.59 -2.49 -14.61
CA LEU A 61 -8.51 -2.31 -13.64
C LEU A 61 -9.02 -1.64 -12.37
N VAL A 62 -9.80 -0.57 -12.52
CA VAL A 62 -10.39 0.18 -11.40
C VAL A 62 -11.19 -0.77 -10.50
N ASP A 63 -12.01 -1.64 -11.08
CA ASP A 63 -12.82 -2.59 -10.32
C ASP A 63 -11.99 -3.66 -9.60
N ARG A 64 -10.85 -4.06 -10.16
CA ARG A 64 -9.91 -4.98 -9.49
C ARG A 64 -9.28 -4.31 -8.27
N TRP A 65 -8.89 -3.04 -8.38
CA TRP A 65 -8.40 -2.27 -7.24
C TRP A 65 -9.47 -2.01 -6.18
N ARG A 66 -10.71 -1.70 -6.58
CA ARG A 66 -11.85 -1.55 -5.66
C ARG A 66 -12.12 -2.81 -4.85
N ARG A 67 -12.06 -3.99 -5.48
CA ARG A 67 -12.17 -5.29 -4.76
C ARG A 67 -11.03 -5.53 -3.78
N LEU A 68 -9.86 -4.93 -4.01
CA LEU A 68 -8.73 -4.94 -3.08
C LEU A 68 -8.83 -3.84 -2.01
N GLY A 69 -9.97 -3.13 -1.92
CA GLY A 69 -10.21 -2.08 -0.93
C GLY A 69 -9.78 -0.67 -1.35
N VAL A 70 -9.27 -0.47 -2.56
CA VAL A 70 -8.84 0.84 -3.05
C VAL A 70 -10.00 1.54 -3.77
N GLN A 71 -10.75 2.37 -3.05
CA GLN A 71 -11.91 3.07 -3.60
C GLN A 71 -11.54 4.33 -4.41
N THR A 72 -10.51 5.04 -3.96
CA THR A 72 -10.00 6.29 -4.53
C THR A 72 -8.48 6.28 -4.49
N LEU A 73 -7.86 7.24 -5.18
CA LEU A 73 -6.41 7.41 -5.19
C LEU A 73 -5.97 8.46 -4.20
N TRP A 74 -4.80 8.30 -3.62
CA TRP A 74 -4.12 9.44 -3.01
C TRP A 74 -3.66 10.42 -4.08
N THR A 75 -3.61 11.71 -3.74
CA THR A 75 -3.21 12.78 -4.68
C THR A 75 -1.85 12.46 -5.35
N HIS A 76 -0.85 12.01 -4.59
CA HIS A 76 0.47 11.67 -5.16
C HIS A 76 0.44 10.50 -6.14
N GLN A 77 -0.44 9.51 -5.91
CA GLN A 77 -0.61 8.38 -6.83
C GLN A 77 -1.22 8.85 -8.14
N HIS A 78 -2.29 9.65 -8.07
CA HIS A 78 -2.96 10.21 -9.24
C HIS A 78 -2.00 11.08 -10.05
N THR A 79 -1.29 12.02 -9.41
CA THR A 79 -0.35 12.92 -10.09
C THR A 79 0.77 12.15 -10.79
N ALA A 80 1.38 11.17 -10.12
CA ALA A 80 2.43 10.34 -10.73
C ALA A 80 1.89 9.49 -11.88
N ALA A 81 0.73 8.85 -11.71
CA ALA A 81 0.09 8.05 -12.75
C ALA A 81 -0.27 8.90 -13.98
N GLN A 82 -0.81 10.11 -13.76
CA GLN A 82 -1.13 11.07 -14.81
C GLN A 82 0.12 11.51 -15.58
N HIS A 83 1.20 11.85 -14.88
CA HIS A 83 2.47 12.19 -15.53
C HIS A 83 3.02 11.06 -16.39
N ALA A 84 3.04 9.83 -15.87
CA ALA A 84 3.50 8.67 -16.62
C ALA A 84 2.58 8.30 -17.79
N HIS A 85 1.25 8.42 -17.63
CA HIS A 85 0.29 8.19 -18.71
C HIS A 85 0.46 9.18 -19.87
N GLU A 86 0.80 10.44 -19.56
CA GLU A 86 1.13 11.46 -20.56
C GLU A 86 2.56 11.34 -21.13
N GLY A 87 3.27 10.23 -20.86
CA GLY A 87 4.59 9.95 -21.42
C GLY A 87 5.74 10.72 -20.75
N ARG A 88 5.54 11.32 -19.56
CA ARG A 88 6.61 12.01 -18.83
C ARG A 88 7.38 11.05 -17.93
N CYS A 89 8.68 11.28 -17.80
CA CYS A 89 9.50 10.63 -16.78
C CYS A 89 9.08 11.10 -15.37
N VAL A 90 8.94 10.16 -14.43
CA VAL A 90 8.47 10.44 -13.07
C VAL A 90 9.44 9.84 -12.05
N VAL A 91 9.84 10.65 -11.07
CA VAL A 91 10.50 10.20 -9.84
C VAL A 91 9.50 10.34 -8.69
N LEU A 92 9.16 9.23 -8.02
CA LEU A 92 8.19 9.23 -6.92
C LEU A 92 8.87 8.95 -5.58
N ALA A 93 9.18 10.01 -4.83
CA ALA A 93 9.81 9.92 -3.52
C ALA A 93 8.76 10.02 -2.39
N THR A 94 8.20 8.89 -1.99
CA THR A 94 7.26 8.82 -0.86
C THR A 94 7.61 7.67 0.10
N GLY A 95 7.20 7.81 1.36
CA GLY A 95 7.48 6.83 2.41
C GLY A 95 6.94 5.42 2.11
N THR A 96 7.46 4.42 2.80
CA THR A 96 6.97 3.04 2.74
C THR A 96 5.49 2.98 3.14
N GLY A 97 4.73 2.06 2.54
CA GLY A 97 3.28 1.93 2.81
C GLY A 97 2.37 2.98 2.15
N SER A 98 2.92 4.02 1.52
CA SER A 98 2.13 5.07 0.84
C SER A 98 1.47 4.66 -0.48
N GLY A 99 1.64 3.41 -0.91
CA GLY A 99 1.03 2.88 -2.13
C GLY A 99 1.69 3.35 -3.43
N LYS A 100 3.01 3.60 -3.45
CA LYS A 100 3.78 3.93 -4.66
C LYS A 100 3.56 2.96 -5.82
N SER A 101 3.43 1.67 -5.51
CA SER A 101 3.27 0.64 -6.53
C SER A 101 2.06 0.85 -7.42
N LEU A 102 0.93 1.26 -6.84
CA LEU A 102 -0.26 1.58 -7.62
C LEU A 102 0.02 2.69 -8.63
N ALA A 103 0.80 3.71 -8.26
CA ALA A 103 1.06 4.88 -9.08
C ALA A 103 1.78 4.55 -10.40
N TYR A 104 2.75 3.63 -10.39
CA TYR A 104 3.42 3.19 -11.62
C TYR A 104 2.72 2.01 -12.30
N LEU A 105 2.04 1.14 -11.55
CA LEU A 105 1.33 -0.01 -12.12
C LEU A 105 0.09 0.40 -12.92
N LEU A 106 -0.64 1.43 -12.48
CA LEU A 106 -1.85 1.88 -13.16
C LEU A 106 -1.61 2.27 -14.64
N PRO A 107 -0.69 3.20 -14.98
CA PRO A 107 -0.41 3.55 -16.37
C PRO A 107 0.23 2.39 -17.14
N ALA A 108 1.10 1.60 -16.51
CA ALA A 108 1.76 0.46 -17.14
C ALA A 108 0.76 -0.64 -17.55
N LEU A 109 -0.13 -1.06 -16.65
CA LEU A 109 -1.17 -2.05 -16.93
C LEU A 109 -2.19 -1.52 -17.95
N THR A 110 -2.49 -0.22 -17.91
CA THR A 110 -3.36 0.42 -18.91
C THR A 110 -2.77 0.31 -20.31
N ALA A 111 -1.47 0.59 -20.48
CA ALA A 111 -0.78 0.44 -21.76
C ALA A 111 -0.76 -1.03 -22.23
N VAL A 112 -0.51 -1.97 -21.31
CA VAL A 112 -0.55 -3.42 -21.63
C VAL A 112 -1.93 -3.84 -22.11
N LEU A 113 -3.00 -3.41 -21.43
CA LEU A 113 -4.37 -3.72 -21.84
C LEU A 113 -4.72 -3.13 -23.21
N ALA A 114 -4.38 -1.86 -23.44
CA ALA A 114 -4.63 -1.20 -24.73
C ALA A 114 -3.91 -1.92 -25.87
N GLY A 115 -2.63 -2.27 -25.67
CA GLY A 115 -1.83 -2.97 -26.69
C GLY A 115 -2.30 -4.40 -26.97
N ARG A 116 -2.88 -5.11 -25.99
CA ARG A 116 -3.49 -6.44 -26.22
C ARG A 116 -4.70 -6.39 -27.15
N SER A 117 -5.33 -5.24 -27.29
CA SER A 117 -6.49 -5.02 -28.17
C SER A 117 -6.09 -4.43 -29.54
N ALA A 118 -4.81 -4.15 -29.78
CA ALA A 118 -4.33 -3.58 -31.03
C ALA A 118 -4.35 -4.58 -32.20
N ALA A 119 -4.69 -4.11 -33.40
CA ALA A 119 -4.87 -4.94 -34.59
C ALA A 119 -3.58 -5.62 -35.09
N ASP A 120 -2.43 -5.03 -34.78
CA ASP A 120 -1.10 -5.58 -35.11
C ASP A 120 -0.58 -6.58 -34.05
N GLY A 121 -1.34 -6.79 -32.97
CA GLY A 121 -1.00 -7.69 -31.87
C GLY A 121 0.23 -7.26 -31.07
N ARG A 122 0.80 -6.07 -31.32
CA ARG A 122 1.99 -5.59 -30.63
C ARG A 122 1.57 -4.87 -29.35
N GLY A 123 1.57 -5.62 -28.25
CA GLY A 123 1.27 -5.10 -26.92
C GLY A 123 2.36 -4.19 -26.34
N ALA A 124 1.99 -3.35 -25.38
CA ALA A 124 2.99 -2.67 -24.55
C ALA A 124 3.74 -3.70 -23.69
N THR A 125 5.04 -3.51 -23.53
CA THR A 125 5.88 -4.30 -22.62
C THR A 125 6.27 -3.46 -21.41
N VAL A 126 6.17 -4.04 -20.23
CA VAL A 126 6.53 -3.39 -18.96
C VAL A 126 7.69 -4.16 -18.34
N LEU A 127 8.82 -3.48 -18.17
CA LEU A 127 9.99 -4.01 -17.49
C LEU A 127 10.04 -3.45 -16.06
N TYR A 128 10.01 -4.33 -15.07
CA TYR A 128 10.21 -3.98 -13.68
C TYR A 128 11.61 -4.40 -13.25
N LEU A 129 12.41 -3.43 -12.83
CA LEU A 129 13.76 -3.65 -12.32
C LEU A 129 13.73 -3.46 -10.80
N ALA A 130 14.19 -4.48 -10.08
CA ALA A 130 14.24 -4.54 -8.62
C ALA A 130 15.68 -4.48 -8.11
#